data_AF-A0A0E9N510-F1
#
_entry.id   AF-A0A0E9N510-F1
#
_cell.length_a   1.000
_cell.length_b   1.000
_cell.length_c   1.000
_cell.angle_alpha   90.00
_cell.angle_beta   90.00
_cell.angle_gamma   90.00
#
_symmetry.space_group_name_H-M   'P 1'
#
loop_
_entity.id
_entity.type
_entity.pdbx_description
1 polymer ?
#
loop_
_entity_poly.entity_id
_entity_poly.type
_entity_poly.pdbx_seq_one_letter_code
_entity_poly.pdbx_strand_id
1 'polypeptide(L)'
;MVREFEIIKVIIHHNRGLVLFAKHLGLENDFTVSEGSVLRDLRVYNYTDIQPLHNENGESRPDIFCFRPFDMERFFDKSFKEGDRVSLITPD
;
A
#
# COMPACT_ATOMS: atom_id res chain seq x y z
N MET A 1 -4.33 -9.51 -12.06
CA MET A 1 -3.06 -8.80 -12.44
C MET A 1 -2.04 -8.76 -11.27
N VAL A 2 -0.73 -8.67 -11.55
CA VAL A 2 0.34 -8.52 -10.52
C VAL A 2 1.10 -7.20 -10.72
N ARG A 3 1.29 -6.42 -9.66
CA ARG A 3 2.05 -5.15 -9.66
C ARG A 3 3.05 -5.09 -8.52
N GLU A 4 4.16 -4.38 -8.71
CA GLU A 4 5.27 -4.32 -7.75
C GLU A 4 5.37 -2.97 -7.04
N PHE A 5 5.62 -3.03 -5.73
CA PHE A 5 5.76 -1.85 -4.88
C PHE A 5 6.98 -1.97 -3.96
N GLU A 6 7.51 -0.82 -3.57
CA GLU A 6 8.46 -0.67 -2.49
C GLU A 6 7.77 -0.01 -1.29
N ILE A 7 7.82 -0.62 -0.11
CA ILE A 7 7.32 -0.02 1.12
C ILE A 7 8.22 1.14 1.50
N ILE A 8 7.67 2.35 1.54
CA ILE A 8 8.42 3.56 1.90
C ILE A 8 8.10 4.04 3.32
N LYS A 9 6.96 3.62 3.88
CA LYS A 9 6.59 3.93 5.26
C LYS A 9 5.65 2.87 5.82
N VAL A 10 5.88 2.50 7.08
CA VAL A 10 4.98 1.67 7.87
C VAL A 10 4.54 2.48 9.09
N ILE A 11 3.23 2.70 9.24
CA ILE A 11 2.67 3.45 10.38
C ILE A 11 1.73 2.53 11.14
N ILE A 12 1.94 2.39 12.44
CA ILE A 12 1.01 1.70 13.35
C ILE A 12 0.27 2.77 14.14
N HIS A 13 -1.03 2.93 13.88
CA HIS A 13 -1.89 3.87 14.58
C HIS A 13 -2.81 3.14 15.55
N HIS A 14 -2.87 3.56 16.82
CA HIS A 14 -3.60 2.85 17.87
C HIS A 14 -5.09 2.55 17.55
N ASN A 15 -5.77 3.42 16.79
CA ASN A 15 -7.20 3.26 16.45
C ASN A 15 -7.49 2.89 14.98
N ARG A 16 -6.47 2.94 14.11
CA ARG A 16 -6.61 2.65 12.67
C ARG A 16 -5.83 1.41 12.27
N GLY A 17 -4.98 0.96 13.19
CA GLY A 17 -4.01 -0.09 13.06
C GLY A 17 -2.91 0.29 12.07
N LEU A 18 -2.36 -0.70 11.37
CA LEU A 18 -1.33 -0.53 10.36
C LEU A 18 -1.83 0.15 9.09
N VAL A 19 -1.03 1.10 8.63
CA VAL A 19 -1.10 1.72 7.32
C VAL A 19 0.26 1.56 6.64
N LEU A 20 0.26 1.09 5.40
CA LEU A 20 1.44 0.91 4.56
C LEU A 20 1.43 1.94 3.44
N PHE A 21 2.50 2.72 3.33
CA PHE A 21 2.74 3.53 2.16
C PHE A 21 3.73 2.80 1.28
N ALA A 22 3.37 2.60 0.02
CA ALA A 22 4.22 1.92 -0.93
C ALA A 22 4.28 2.68 -2.25
N LYS A 23 5.49 2.80 -2.79
CA LYS A 23 5.75 3.38 -4.10
C LYS A 23 5.61 2.30 -5.16
N HIS A 24 4.75 2.53 -6.16
CA HIS A 24 4.63 1.67 -7.33
C HIS A 24 5.93 1.73 -8.15
N LEU A 25 6.44 0.56 -8.56
CA LEU A 25 7.69 0.45 -9.31
C LEU A 25 7.46 0.38 -10.83
N GLY A 26 6.21 0.22 -11.28
CA GLY A 26 5.85 0.21 -12.69
C GLY A 26 5.66 1.61 -13.28
N LEU A 27 5.78 1.72 -14.60
CA LEU A 27 5.60 2.97 -15.36
C LEU A 27 4.12 3.32 -15.58
N GLU A 28 3.21 2.36 -15.41
CA GLU A 28 1.77 2.55 -15.59
C GLU A 28 1.09 2.89 -14.26
N ASN A 29 0.49 4.07 -14.16
CA ASN A 29 -0.26 4.49 -12.96
C ASN A 29 -1.75 4.13 -13.03
N ASP A 30 -2.16 3.40 -14.07
CA ASP A 30 -3.56 3.13 -14.37
C ASP A 30 -3.99 1.81 -13.73
N PHE A 31 -4.09 1.79 -12.40
CA PHE A 31 -4.69 0.65 -11.72
C PHE A 31 -5.54 1.08 -10.52
N THR A 32 -6.60 0.31 -10.31
CA THR A 32 -7.46 0.44 -9.14
C THR A 32 -7.22 -0.77 -8.25
N VAL A 33 -7.13 -0.55 -6.94
CA VAL A 33 -7.12 -1.65 -5.98
C VAL A 33 -8.57 -2.12 -5.80
N SER A 34 -8.87 -3.30 -6.34
CA SER A 34 -10.18 -3.93 -6.25
C SER A 34 -10.38 -4.60 -4.89
N GLU A 35 -11.63 -4.86 -4.51
CA GLU A 35 -11.93 -5.77 -3.41
C GLU A 35 -11.29 -7.15 -3.67
N GLY A 36 -10.71 -7.75 -2.63
CA GLY A 36 -9.99 -9.02 -2.74
C GLY A 36 -8.52 -8.88 -3.18
N SER A 37 -8.01 -7.66 -3.39
CA SER A 37 -6.58 -7.44 -3.67
C SER A 37 -5.70 -7.89 -2.50
N VAL A 38 -4.56 -8.50 -2.82
CA VAL A 38 -3.62 -9.08 -1.85
C VAL A 38 -2.23 -8.47 -2.02
N LEU A 39 -1.70 -7.81 -1.00
CA LEU A 39 -0.33 -7.29 -0.96
C LEU A 39 0.56 -8.28 -0.20
N ARG A 40 1.54 -8.86 -0.90
CA ARG A 40 2.35 -10.02 -0.47
C ARG A 40 1.48 -11.24 -0.18
N ASP A 41 0.74 -11.21 0.91
CA ASP A 41 -0.13 -12.27 1.41
C ASP A 41 -1.24 -11.71 2.35
N LEU A 42 -1.43 -10.39 2.34
CA LEU A 42 -2.45 -9.71 3.11
C LEU A 42 -3.51 -9.11 2.21
N ARG A 43 -4.78 -9.36 2.54
CA ARG A 43 -5.88 -8.64 1.90
C ARG A 43 -5.78 -7.17 2.28
N VAL A 44 -5.79 -6.31 1.28
CA VAL A 44 -5.68 -4.86 1.44
C VAL A 44 -6.80 -4.15 0.70
N TYR A 45 -7.14 -2.96 1.19
CA TYR A 45 -7.95 -1.99 0.47
C TYR A 45 -7.10 -0.76 0.19
N ASN A 46 -7.37 -0.08 -0.93
CA ASN A 46 -6.82 1.26 -1.13
C ASN A 46 -7.49 2.20 -0.16
N TYR A 47 -6.69 2.80 0.71
CA TYR A 47 -7.16 3.77 1.68
C TYR A 47 -7.08 5.16 1.02
N THR A 48 -8.00 5.41 0.08
CA THR A 48 -8.02 6.58 -0.82
C THR A 48 -8.42 7.89 -0.16
N ASP A 49 -8.84 7.89 1.11
CA ASP A 49 -9.20 9.12 1.83
C ASP A 49 -7.97 9.98 2.22
N ILE A 50 -6.77 9.54 1.85
CA ILE A 50 -5.56 10.35 1.99
C ILE A 50 -5.40 11.14 0.69
N GLN A 51 -5.40 12.48 0.81
CA GLN A 51 -5.07 13.37 -0.30
C GLN A 51 -3.79 12.89 -1.01
N PRO A 52 -3.66 13.07 -2.33
CA PRO A 52 -2.43 12.73 -3.05
C PRO A 52 -1.23 13.24 -2.26
N LEU A 53 -0.28 12.36 -1.96
CA LEU A 53 0.92 12.77 -1.25
C LEU A 53 1.66 13.77 -2.12
N HIS A 54 2.14 14.85 -1.51
CA HIS A 54 3.00 15.80 -2.18
C HIS A 54 4.45 15.58 -1.71
N ASN A 55 5.43 15.73 -2.60
CA ASN A 55 6.84 15.74 -2.21
C ASN A 55 7.20 17.08 -1.53
N GLU A 56 8.47 17.23 -1.14
CA GLU A 56 9.00 18.45 -0.51
C GLU A 56 8.85 19.70 -1.39
N ASN A 57 8.71 19.54 -2.71
CA ASN A 57 8.49 20.62 -3.67
C ASN A 57 7.00 20.95 -3.88
N GLY A 58 6.09 20.23 -3.20
CA GLY A 58 4.65 20.39 -3.39
C GLY A 58 4.10 19.69 -4.63
N GLU A 59 4.86 18.81 -5.28
CA GLU A 59 4.42 18.07 -6.47
C GLU A 59 3.68 16.79 -6.06
N SER A 60 2.57 16.50 -6.75
CA SER A 60 1.78 15.29 -6.51
C SER A 60 2.60 14.02 -6.79
N ARG A 61 2.42 13.01 -5.95
CA ARG A 61 3.05 11.69 -6.01
C ARG A 61 2.01 10.62 -6.35
N PRO A 62 1.57 10.53 -7.63
CA PRO A 62 0.61 9.51 -8.06
C PRO A 62 1.20 8.09 -8.00
N ASP A 63 2.52 7.98 -7.84
CA ASP A 63 3.25 6.73 -7.68
C ASP A 63 3.19 6.16 -6.26
N ILE A 64 2.69 6.91 -5.27
CA ILE A 64 2.60 6.43 -3.88
C ILE A 64 1.15 6.04 -3.55
N PHE A 65 1.00 4.83 -3.04
CA PHE A 65 -0.27 4.23 -2.67
C PHE A 65 -0.31 3.95 -1.18
N CYS A 66 -1.50 4.10 -0.60
CA CYS A 66 -1.76 3.82 0.80
C CYS A 66 -2.59 2.55 0.92
N PHE A 67 -2.01 1.51 1.52
CA PHE A 67 -2.66 0.24 1.76
C PHE A 67 -3.04 0.09 3.23
N ARG A 68 -4.28 -0.33 3.46
CA ARG A 68 -4.73 -0.75 4.78
C ARG A 68 -5.06 -2.25 4.75
N PRO A 69 -4.38 -3.08 5.55
CA PRO A 69 -4.76 -4.47 5.70
C PRO A 69 -6.18 -4.62 6.25
N PHE A 70 -6.88 -5.66 5.81
CA PHE A 70 -8.22 -5.98 6.31
C PHE A 70 -8.18 -6.64 7.69
N ASP A 71 -7.23 -7.56 7.89
CA ASP A 71 -7.19 -8.46 9.04
C ASP A 71 -6.01 -8.09 9.95
N MET A 72 -6.32 -7.31 10.98
CA MET A 72 -5.32 -6.70 11.87
C MET A 72 -4.72 -7.70 12.85
N GLU A 73 -5.44 -8.78 13.16
CA GLU A 73 -5.02 -9.79 14.14
C GLU A 73 -3.91 -10.70 13.57
N ARG A 74 -3.93 -10.94 12.25
CA ARG A 74 -2.88 -11.70 11.54
C ARG A 74 -1.62 -10.89 11.25
N PHE A 75 -1.59 -9.63 11.67
CA PHE A 75 -0.54 -8.69 11.28
C PHE A 75 0.71 -8.76 12.18
N PHE A 76 0.56 -9.13 13.45
CA PHE A 76 1.69 -9.12 14.40
C PHE A 76 2.84 -10.06 14.02
N ASP A 77 2.58 -11.08 13.19
CA ASP A 77 3.61 -12.00 12.67
C ASP A 77 4.23 -11.57 11.33
N LYS A 78 3.68 -10.56 10.63
CA LYS A 78 4.16 -10.15 9.30
C LYS A 78 4.79 -8.76 9.38
N SER A 79 6.07 -8.72 9.70
CA SER A 79 6.83 -7.47 9.80
C SER A 79 7.12 -6.88 8.42
N PHE A 80 6.24 -6.02 7.90
CA PHE A 80 6.60 -5.12 6.79
C PHE A 80 7.63 -4.12 7.28
N LYS A 81 8.63 -3.83 6.44
CA LYS A 81 9.69 -2.85 6.74
C LYS A 81 9.85 -1.88 5.58
N GLU A 82 10.34 -0.68 5.89
CA GLU A 82 10.74 0.28 4.87
C GLU A 82 11.86 -0.32 4.00
N GLY A 83 11.75 -0.15 2.68
CA GLY A 83 12.60 -0.79 1.67
C GLY A 83 12.12 -2.18 1.21
N ASP A 84 11.11 -2.78 1.85
CA ASP A 84 10.58 -4.07 1.41
C ASP A 84 9.98 -3.96 0.00
N ARG A 85 10.37 -4.89 -0.88
CA ARG A 85 9.66 -5.10 -2.15
C ARG A 85 8.50 -6.07 -1.94
N VAL A 86 7.33 -5.70 -2.45
CA VAL A 86 6.09 -6.47 -2.31
C VAL A 86 5.30 -6.46 -3.61
N SER A 87 4.58 -7.53 -3.86
CA SER A 87 3.68 -7.62 -5.01
C SER A 87 2.23 -7.45 -4.56
N LEU A 88 1.48 -6.61 -5.26
CA LEU A 88 0.03 -6.55 -5.18
C LEU A 88 -0.55 -7.46 -6.26
N ILE A 89 -1.38 -8.42 -5.85
CA ILE A 89 -2.16 -9.26 -6.74
C ILE A 89 -3.59 -8.72 -6.71
N THR A 90 -4.09 -8.22 -7.83
CA THR A 90 -5.48 -7.81 -7.99
C THR A 90 -6.24 -8.92 -8.71
N PRO A 91 -7.47 -9.27 -8.26
CA PRO A 91 -8.36 -10.10 -9.08
C PRO A 91 -8.68 -9.37 -10.39
N ASP A 92 -8.81 -10.14 -11.46
CA ASP A 92 -9.22 -9.62 -12.78
C ASP A 92 -10.70 -9.24 -12.81
#